data_AF-A0A8J8GHD9-F1
#
_entry.id   AF-A0A8J8GHD9-F1
#
_cell.length_a   1.000
_cell.length_b   1.000
_cell.length_c   1.000
_cell.angle_alpha   90.00
_cell.angle_beta   90.00
_cell.angle_gamma   90.00
#
_symmetry.space_group_name_H-M   'P 1'
#
loop_
_entity.id
_entity.type
_entity.pdbx_description
1 polymer ?
#
loop_
_entity_poly.entity_id
_entity_poly.type
_entity_poly.pdbx_seq_one_letter_code
_entity_poly.pdbx_strand_id
1 'polypeptide(L)' 'MAQIDTNKLKQAEAATSLAKDAITQAIEQSAANTVLAAEALKQAANEIAQAQTMISQVQSQLQTQSSSSGGGADFQI' A
#
# COMPACT_ATOMS: atom_id res chain seq x y z
N MET A 1 -2.71 -21.63 7.42
CA MET A 1 -1.76 -20.50 7.54
C MET A 1 -2.38 -19.33 6.80
N ALA A 2 -2.53 -18.16 7.44
CA ALA A 2 -3.07 -16.99 6.75
C ALA A 2 -2.14 -16.63 5.58
N GLN A 3 -2.64 -16.73 4.35
CA GLN A 3 -1.83 -16.45 3.19
C GLN A 3 -1.87 -14.95 2.97
N ILE A 4 -0.86 -14.26 3.51
CA ILE A 4 -0.61 -12.87 3.17
C ILE A 4 -0.50 -12.78 1.64
N ASP A 5 -1.28 -11.89 1.03
CA ASP A 5 -1.16 -11.57 -0.39
C ASP A 5 0.15 -10.79 -0.62
N THR A 6 1.24 -11.53 -0.72
CA THR A 6 2.59 -11.00 -0.93
C THR A 6 2.72 -10.27 -2.27
N ASN A 7 1.84 -10.53 -3.25
CA ASN A 7 1.81 -9.79 -4.50
C ASN A 7 1.34 -8.35 -4.27
N LYS A 8 0.31 -8.15 -3.44
CA LYS A 8 -0.13 -6.81 -3.03
C LYS A 8 0.93 -6.09 -2.22
N LEU A 9 1.66 -6.80 -1.35
CA LEU A 9 2.78 -6.20 -0.61
C LEU A 9 3.92 -5.76 -1.54
N LYS A 10 4.29 -6.58 -2.53
CA LYS A 10 5.30 -6.21 -3.55
C LYS A 10 4.85 -5.02 -4.39
N GLN A 11 3.57 -4.92 -4.74
CA GLN A 11 3.04 -3.77 -5.46
C GLN A 11 3.04 -2.52 -4.58
N ALA A 12 2.69 -2.63 -3.29
CA ALA A 12 2.79 -1.53 -2.34
C ALA A 12 4.23 -1.06 -2.14
N GLU A 13 5.19 -1.99 -2.10
CA GLU A 13 6.62 -1.69 -2.06
C GLU A 13 7.06 -0.92 -3.30
N ALA A 14 6.68 -1.38 -4.50
CA ALA A 14 6.99 -0.70 -5.75
C ALA A 14 6.41 0.73 -5.78
N ALA A 15 5.14 0.91 -5.42
CA ALA A 15 4.51 2.22 -5.31
C ALA A 15 5.22 3.12 -4.29
N THR A 16 5.64 2.56 -3.15
CA THR A 16 6.40 3.31 -2.13
C THR A 16 7.78 3.74 -2.66
N SER A 17 8.45 2.89 -3.43
CA SER A 17 9.71 3.24 -4.08
C SER A 17 9.53 4.38 -5.08
N LEU A 18 8.52 4.30 -5.94
CA LEU A 18 8.18 5.36 -6.90
C LEU A 18 7.83 6.67 -6.19
N ALA A 19 7.07 6.60 -5.10
CA ALA A 19 6.75 7.77 -4.28
C ALA A 19 8.01 8.43 -3.71
N LYS A 20 8.97 7.63 -3.21
CA LYS A 20 10.24 8.13 -2.68
C LYS A 20 11.05 8.84 -3.77
N ASP A 21 11.13 8.25 -4.96
CA ASP A 21 11.85 8.84 -6.09
C ASP A 21 11.20 10.16 -6.53
N ALA A 22 9.86 10.21 -6.58
CA ALA A 22 9.11 11.42 -6.90
C ALA A 22 9.27 12.51 -5.83
N ILE A 23 9.28 12.17 -4.54
CA ILE A 23 9.58 13.12 -3.46
C ILE A 23 11.01 13.66 -3.59
N THR A 24 11.96 12.79 -3.92
CA THR A 24 13.37 13.19 -4.12
C THR A 24 13.46 14.19 -5.27
N GLN A 25 12.85 13.89 -6.43
CA GLN A 25 12.77 14.82 -7.55
C GLN A 25 12.09 16.14 -7.16
N ALA A 26 11.00 16.08 -6.39
CA ALA A 26 10.33 17.29 -5.93
C ALA A 26 11.22 18.17 -5.07
N ILE A 27 12.04 17.57 -4.19
CA ILE A 27 13.01 18.30 -3.35
C ILE A 27 14.08 18.94 -4.23
N GLU A 28 14.65 18.19 -5.18
CA GLU A 28 15.66 18.72 -6.11
C GLU A 28 15.11 19.86 -6.97
N GLN A 29 13.88 19.71 -7.46
CA GLN A 29 13.21 20.72 -8.28
C GLN A 29 12.64 21.87 -7.45
N SER A 30 12.44 21.73 -6.13
CA SER A 30 11.79 22.77 -5.32
C SER A 30 12.50 24.13 -5.38
N ALA A 31 13.83 24.12 -5.53
CA ALA A 31 14.65 25.32 -5.68
C ALA A 31 14.82 25.76 -7.15
N ALA A 32 14.61 24.87 -8.11
CA ALA A 32 14.89 25.09 -9.54
C ALA A 32 13.62 25.37 -10.36
N ASN A 33 12.56 24.59 -10.15
CA ASN A 33 11.29 24.66 -10.85
C ASN A 33 10.14 24.17 -9.95
N THR A 34 9.40 25.12 -9.38
CA THR A 34 8.28 24.84 -8.47
C THR A 34 7.10 24.14 -9.13
N VAL A 35 6.93 24.26 -10.45
CA VAL A 35 5.87 23.55 -11.19
C VAL A 35 6.20 22.07 -11.27
N LEU A 36 7.42 21.73 -11.70
CA LEU A 36 7.88 20.33 -11.73
C LEU A 36 7.91 19.72 -10.33
N ALA A 37 8.28 20.49 -9.31
CA ALA A 37 8.20 20.03 -7.93
C ALA A 37 6.75 19.69 -7.52
N ALA A 38 5.78 20.54 -7.87
CA ALA A 38 4.36 20.27 -7.59
C ALA A 38 3.83 19.04 -8.34
N GLU A 39 4.24 18.83 -9.58
CA GLU A 39 3.89 17.61 -10.35
C GLU A 39 4.47 16.35 -9.73
N ALA A 40 5.74 16.38 -9.34
CA ALA A 40 6.40 15.27 -8.67
C ALA A 40 5.74 14.97 -7.30
N LEU A 41 5.37 15.99 -6.51
CA LEU A 41 4.60 15.80 -5.28
C LEU A 41 3.22 15.18 -5.54
N LYS A 42 2.54 15.59 -6.61
CA LYS A 42 1.25 15.00 -7.01
C LYS A 42 1.41 13.53 -7.38
N GLN A 43 2.46 13.18 -8.11
CA GLN A 43 2.78 11.79 -8.43
C GLN A 43 3.06 11.00 -7.15
N ALA A 44 3.90 11.51 -6.25
CA ALA A 44 4.18 10.88 -4.97
C ALA A 44 2.90 10.63 -4.15
N ALA A 45 2.00 11.61 -4.10
CA ALA A 45 0.73 11.47 -3.38
C ALA A 45 -0.14 10.34 -3.96
N ASN A 46 -0.21 10.20 -5.29
CA ASN A 46 -0.95 9.12 -5.94
C ASN A 46 -0.34 7.74 -5.62
N GLU A 47 0.99 7.63 -5.68
CA GLU A 47 1.68 6.38 -5.37
C GLU A 47 1.51 5.98 -3.90
N ILE A 48 1.58 6.95 -2.97
CA ILE A 48 1.33 6.72 -1.54
C ILE A 48 -0.11 6.25 -1.31
N ALA A 49 -1.10 6.87 -1.95
CA ALA A 49 -2.50 6.48 -1.82
C ALA A 49 -2.75 5.05 -2.32
N GLN A 50 -2.09 4.66 -3.42
CA GLN A 50 -2.12 3.28 -3.93
C GLN A 50 -1.47 2.31 -2.93
N ALA A 51 -0.28 2.63 -2.41
CA ALA A 51 0.39 1.82 -1.40
C ALA A 51 -0.47 1.63 -0.15
N GLN A 52 -1.06 2.70 0.38
CA GLN A 52 -1.98 2.64 1.52
C GLN A 52 -3.18 1.74 1.24
N THR A 53 -3.81 1.88 0.07
CA THR A 53 -4.96 1.05 -0.33
C THR A 53 -4.59 -0.43 -0.34
N MET A 54 -3.45 -0.77 -0.93
CA MET A 54 -2.98 -2.16 -0.98
C MET A 54 -2.66 -2.72 0.40
N ILE A 55 -2.00 -1.93 1.26
CA ILE A 55 -1.71 -2.31 2.64
C ILE A 55 -3.01 -2.53 3.42
N SER A 56 -3.99 -1.64 3.30
CA SER A 56 -5.29 -1.79 3.95
C SER A 56 -6.03 -3.04 3.47
N GLN A 57 -5.95 -3.38 2.17
CA GLN A 57 -6.52 -4.62 1.65
C GLN A 57 -5.85 -5.86 2.26
N VAL A 58 -4.52 -5.88 2.34
CA VAL A 58 -3.78 -7.00 2.96
C VAL A 58 -4.10 -7.11 4.46
N GLN A 59 -4.18 -5.99 5.18
CA GLN A 59 -4.57 -5.97 6.58
C GLN A 59 -6.00 -6.50 6.79
N SER A 60 -6.94 -6.08 5.93
CA SER A 60 -8.34 -6.54 5.99
C SER A 60 -8.46 -8.05 5.72
N GLN A 61 -7.68 -8.58 4.77
CA GLN A 61 -7.59 -10.02 4.51
C GLN A 61 -7.06 -10.79 5.72
N LEU A 62 -6.01 -10.27 6.37
CA LEU A 62 -5.47 -10.86 7.60
C LEU A 62 -6.52 -10.87 8.73
N GLN A 63 -7.30 -9.80 8.86
CA GLN A 63 -8.29 -9.64 9.92
C GLN A 63 -9.51 -10.57 9.72
N THR A 64 -10.04 -10.63 8.50
CA THR A 64 -11.17 -11.53 8.14
C THR A 64 -10.79 -13.00 8.23
N GLN A 65 -9.56 -13.36 7.88
CA GLN A 65 -9.08 -14.74 8.01
C GLN A 65 -8.88 -15.18 9.47
N SER A 66 -8.57 -14.24 10.37
CA SER A 66 -8.46 -14.50 11.81
C SER A 66 -9.81 -14.87 12.45
N SER A 67 -10.92 -14.38 11.90
CA SER A 67 -12.27 -14.66 12.39
C SER A 67 -12.86 -15.99 11.90
N SER A 68 -12.31 -16.60 10.86
CA SER A 68 -12.86 -17.84 10.26
C SER A 68 -12.30 -19.14 10.88
N SER A 69 -11.48 -19.07 11.93
CA SER A 69 -10.87 -20.25 12.57
C SER A 69 -11.47 -20.60 13.94
N GLY A 70 -12.60 -20.00 14.32
CA GLY A 70 -13.30 -20.28 15.59
C GLY A 70 -14.81 -20.38 15.40
N GLY A 71 -15.28 -21.51 14.85
CA GLY A 71 -16.71 -21.77 14.62
C GLY A 71 -17.00 -23.23 14.33
N GLY A 72 -16.88 -24.07 15.36
CA GLY A 72 -17.65 -25.31 15.57
C GLY A 72 -17.69 -26.35 14.46
N ALA A 73 -16.73 -27.28 14.47
CA ALA A 73 -17.11 -28.68 14.34
C ALA A 73 -17.96 -29.05 15.59
N ASP A 74 -18.93 -29.96 15.41
CA ASP A 74 -19.79 -30.58 16.44
C ASP A 74 -21.19 -29.96 16.67
N PHE A 75 -22.18 -30.41 15.90
CA PHE A 75 -23.30 -31.17 16.48
C PHE A 75 -23.98 -32.04 15.40
N GLN A 76 -24.19 -33.30 15.78
CA GLN A 76 -24.68 -34.43 15.01
C GLN A 76 -26.20 -34.60 15.20
N ILE A 77 -26.81 -35.38 14.30
CA ILE A 77 -28.19 -35.94 14.28
C ILE A 77 -29.14 -35.23 13.31
#